data_AF-A0A844GL65-F1
#
_entry.id   AF-A0A844GL65-F1
#
_cell.length_a   1.000
_cell.length_b   1.000
_cell.length_c   1.000
_cell.angle_alpha   90.00
_cell.angle_beta   90.00
_cell.angle_gamma   90.00
#
_symmetry.space_group_name_H-M   'P 1'
#
loop_
_entity.id
_entity.type
_entity.pdbx_description
1 polymer ?
#
loop_
_entity_poly.entity_id
_entity_poly.type
_entity_poly.pdbx_seq_one_letter_code
_entity_poly.pdbx_strand_id
1 'polypeptide(L)' 'MTQVQILPPAAKFLKKLKDKKLKSLYKEAIEMICEDYSIGEEKTGDLAGMYGYDIYILSEFA' A
#
# COMPACT_ATOMS: atom_id res chain seq x y z
N MET A 1 -9.92 13.22 -6.65
CA MET A 1 -9.26 13.17 -5.33
C MET A 1 -10.10 12.31 -4.43
N THR A 2 -9.82 11.01 -4.41
CA THR A 2 -10.55 10.04 -3.58
C THR A 2 -10.09 10.20 -2.13
N GLN A 3 -11.02 10.16 -1.18
CA GLN A 3 -10.67 10.30 0.24
C GLN A 3 -10.05 8.99 0.76
N VAL A 4 -8.77 9.03 1.13
CA VAL A 4 -8.07 7.89 1.73
C VAL A 4 -8.54 7.70 3.18
N GLN A 5 -9.07 6.51 3.50
CA GLN A 5 -9.39 6.11 4.86
C GLN A 5 -8.41 5.05 5.35
N ILE A 6 -7.65 5.36 6.40
CA ILE A 6 -6.72 4.41 7.02
C ILE A 6 -7.37 3.83 8.27
N LEU A 7 -7.56 2.51 8.29
CA LEU A 7 -8.10 1.82 9.45
C LEU A 7 -7.16 1.95 10.67
N PRO A 8 -7.70 2.02 11.91
CA PRO A 8 -6.88 2.14 13.12
C PRO A 8 -5.77 1.07 13.25
N PRO A 9 -6.00 -0.22 12.90
CA PRO A 9 -4.94 -1.24 12.89
C PRO A 9 -3.82 -0.94 11.88
N ALA A 10 -4.18 -0.49 10.67
CA ALA A 10 -3.22 -0.13 9.63
C ALA A 10 -2.38 1.09 10.06
N ALA A 11 -3.00 2.11 10.65
CA ALA A 11 -2.30 3.27 11.18
C ALA A 11 -1.29 2.89 12.29
N LYS A 12 -1.65 1.94 13.17
CA LYS A 12 -0.75 1.41 14.21
C LYS A 12 0.44 0.68 13.59
N PHE A 13 0.22 -0.09 12.52
CA PHE A 13 1.29 -0.77 11.78
C PHE A 13 2.25 0.23 11.13
N LEU A 14 1.72 1.21 10.37
CA LEU A 14 2.52 2.25 9.71
C LEU A 14 3.36 3.07 10.70
N LYS A 15 2.82 3.36 11.89
CA LYS A 15 3.55 4.04 12.97
C LYS A 15 4.69 3.19 13.56
N LYS A 16 4.55 1.87 13.59
CA LYS A 16 5.56 0.93 14.12
C LYS A 16 6.77 0.76 13.20
N LEU A 17 6.61 1.02 11.90
CA LEU A 17 7.70 0.97 10.92
C LEU A 17 8.84 1.92 11.33
N LYS A 18 10.07 1.42 11.35
CA LYS A 18 11.28 2.24 11.62
C LYS A 18 11.99 2.64 10.32
N ASP A 19 11.88 1.80 9.29
CA ASP A 19 12.54 1.97 8.01
C ASP A 19 11.97 3.16 7.22
N LYS A 20 12.83 4.14 6.94
CA LYS A 20 12.47 5.36 6.19
C LYS A 20 12.12 5.05 4.73
N LYS A 21 12.84 4.11 4.10
CA LYS A 21 12.57 3.67 2.72
C LYS A 21 11.17 3.06 2.62
N LEU A 22 10.85 2.12 3.50
CA LEU A 22 9.56 1.45 3.51
C LEU A 22 8.40 2.43 3.77
N LYS A 23 8.55 3.38 4.70
CA LYS A 23 7.56 4.45 4.89
C LYS A 23 7.30 5.29 3.64
N SER A 24 8.34 5.56 2.87
CA SER A 24 8.23 6.34 1.64
C SER A 24 7.49 5.55 0.56
N LEU A 25 7.82 4.26 0.40
CA LEU A 25 7.13 3.36 -0.52
C LEU A 25 5.63 3.22 -0.18
N TYR A 26 5.27 3.12 1.11
CA TYR A 26 3.86 3.12 1.51
C TYR A 26 3.14 4.42 1.12
N LYS A 27 3.79 5.57 1.25
CA LYS A 27 3.21 6.85 0.86
C LYS A 27 2.99 6.92 -0.65
N GLU A 28 4.00 6.52 -1.42
CA GLU A 28 3.95 6.48 -2.88
C GLU A 28 2.87 5.51 -3.38
N ALA A 29 2.78 4.31 -2.79
CA ALA A 29 1.72 3.36 -3.09
C ALA A 29 0.32 3.94 -2.85
N ILE A 30 0.11 4.63 -1.72
CA ILE A 30 -1.18 5.29 -1.44
C ILE A 30 -1.49 6.40 -2.44
N GLU A 31 -0.49 7.18 -2.86
CA GLU A 31 -0.65 8.22 -3.88
C GLU A 31 -1.04 7.60 -5.23
N MET A 32 -0.33 6.57 -5.68
CA MET A 32 -0.65 5.88 -6.93
C MET A 32 -2.05 5.24 -6.89
N ILE A 33 -2.44 4.58 -5.79
CA ILE A 33 -3.79 3.99 -5.64
C ILE A 33 -4.89 5.06 -5.66
N CYS A 34 -4.58 6.26 -5.15
CA CYS A 34 -5.52 7.39 -5.15
C CYS A 34 -5.73 7.95 -6.57
N GLU A 35 -4.70 7.86 -7.42
CA GLU A 35 -4.77 8.21 -8.84
C GLU A 35 -5.47 7.12 -9.66
N ASP A 36 -5.05 5.86 -9.47
CA ASP A 36 -5.62 4.69 -10.13
C ASP A 36 -5.59 3.47 -9.19
N TYR A 37 -6.76 3.00 -8.76
CA TYR A 37 -6.87 1.85 -7.88
C TYR A 37 -6.63 0.51 -8.58
N SER A 38 -6.70 0.49 -9.92
CA SER A 38 -6.56 -0.73 -10.74
C SER A 38 -5.11 -1.16 -10.95
N ILE A 39 -4.15 -0.36 -10.48
CA ILE A 39 -2.71 -0.70 -10.51
C ILE A 39 -2.37 -1.90 -9.61
N GLY A 40 -3.25 -2.25 -8.67
CA GLY A 40 -3.10 -3.42 -7.83
C GLY A 40 -3.67 -4.68 -8.48
N GLU A 41 -3.41 -5.83 -7.87
CA GLU A 41 -4.01 -7.09 -8.27
C GLU A 41 -5.37 -7.28 -7.59
N GLU A 42 -6.40 -7.55 -8.39
CA GLU A 42 -7.73 -7.93 -7.88
C GLU A 42 -7.64 -9.25 -7.11
N LYS A 43 -8.11 -9.24 -5.86
CA LYS A 43 -8.22 -10.44 -5.04
C LYS A 43 -9.46 -11.24 -5.45
N THR A 44 -9.39 -12.56 -5.25
CA THR A 44 -10.45 -13.50 -5.62
C THR A 44 -11.04 -14.18 -4.38
N GLY A 45 -12.18 -14.89 -4.53
CA GLY A 45 -12.85 -15.58 -3.43
C GLY A 45 -13.58 -14.61 -2.49
N ASP A 46 -13.49 -14.83 -1.18
CA ASP A 46 -14.14 -13.98 -0.16
C ASP A 46 -13.64 -12.52 -0.16
N LEU A 47 -12.48 -12.26 -0.79
CA LEU A 47 -11.88 -10.94 -0.93
C LEU A 47 -12.14 -10.32 -2.32
N ALA A 48 -13.04 -10.90 -3.12
CA ALA A 48 -13.43 -10.35 -4.42
C ALA A 48 -13.89 -8.89 -4.30
N GLY A 49 -13.37 -8.04 -5.18
CA GLY A 49 -13.59 -6.59 -5.16
C GLY A 49 -12.59 -5.80 -4.30
N MET A 50 -11.62 -6.47 -3.66
CA MET A 50 -10.46 -5.80 -3.05
C MET A 50 -9.24 -5.87 -3.98
N TYR A 51 -8.45 -4.80 -4.00
CA TYR A 51 -7.19 -4.74 -4.75
C TYR A 51 -6.02 -4.79 -3.77
N GLY A 52 -5.04 -5.65 -4.06
CA GLY A 52 -3.77 -5.72 -3.33
C GLY A 52 -2.66 -5.02 -4.09
N TYR A 53 -1.87 -4.20 -3.41
CA TYR A 53 -0.70 -3.56 -3.99
C TYR A 53 0.57 -4.07 -3.29
N ASP A 54 1.45 -4.74 -4.04
CA ASP A 54 2.69 -5.28 -3.51
C ASP A 54 3.82 -4.25 -3.52
N ILE A 55 4.42 -4.03 -2.35
CA ILE A 55 5.53 -3.10 -2.18
C ILE A 55 6.82 -3.91 -2.10
N TYR A 56 7.65 -3.81 -3.13
CA TYR A 56 8.96 -4.44 -3.17
C TYR A 56 10.02 -3.47 -2.66
N ILE A 57 10.65 -3.83 -1.53
CA ILE A 57 11.88 -3.17 -1.09
C ILE A 57 13.00 -3.80 -1.93
N LEU A 58 13.28 -3.22 -3.10
CA LEU A 58 14.48 -3.56 -3.84
C LEU A 58 15.70 -3.15 -2.99
N SER A 59 16.18 -4.10 -2.18
CA SER A 59 17.60 -4.17 -1.87
C SER A 59 18.25 -4.46 -3.20
N GLU A 60 18.89 -3.47 -3.81
CA GLU A 60 19.75 -3.62 -4.96
C GLU A 60 20.68 -4.84 -4.75
N PHE A 61 20.33 -5.97 -5.35
CA PHE A 61 21.33 -6.97 -5.71
C PHE A 61 21.81 -6.56 -7.09
N ALA A 62 22.71 -5.57 -7.07
CA ALA A 62 23.77 -5.41 -8.05
C ALA A 62 24.91 -6.38 -7.70
#